data_AF-A0A8J4Q7W0-F1
#
_entry.id   AF-A0A8J4Q7W0-F1
#
_cell.length_a   1.000
_cell.length_b   1.000
_cell.length_c   1.000
_cell.angle_alpha   90.00
_cell.angle_beta   90.00
_cell.angle_gamma   90.00
#
_symmetry.space_group_name_H-M   'P 1'
#
loop_
_entity.id
_entity.type
_entity.pdbx_description
1 polymer ?
#
loop_
_entity_poly.entity_id
_entity_poly.type
_entity_poly.pdbx_seq_one_letter_code
_entity_poly.pdbx_strand_id
1 'polypeptide(L)'
;MFKTYKFINVVSTTRLMVSNRSINSSGINISGSSSGSHQFSSSNNNTEKDHQNSDNKELRYAVKNLYKHLMYLGRLSFLGVDYIRDKAKPQFMANSHLTDPKEINICLERTKYVIKEIEALNRLHKYRSLKKSYDHEFQKINDDFLSANIGDSNSNSR
;
A
#
# COMPACT_ATOMS: atom_id res chain seq x y z
N MET A 1 3.62 -8.16 -23.91
CA MET A 1 2.49 -8.88 -23.29
C MET A 1 2.74 -9.01 -21.79
N PHE A 2 2.51 -7.93 -21.02
CA PHE A 2 2.70 -7.94 -19.57
C PHE A 2 1.41 -8.42 -18.92
N LYS A 3 1.48 -9.55 -18.19
CA LYS A 3 0.35 -10.11 -17.45
C LYS A 3 -0.17 -9.04 -16.47
N THR A 4 -1.41 -8.62 -16.68
CA THR A 4 -2.17 -7.81 -15.73
C THR A 4 -2.38 -8.64 -14.46
N TYR A 5 -1.53 -8.44 -13.47
CA TYR A 5 -1.81 -8.93 -12.12
C TYR A 5 -3.03 -8.14 -11.60
N LYS A 6 -4.18 -8.81 -11.69
CA LYS A 6 -5.44 -8.44 -11.09
C LYS A 6 -5.17 -8.31 -9.58
N PHE A 7 -5.01 -7.09 -9.10
CA PHE A 7 -5.10 -6.80 -7.67
C PHE A 7 -6.54 -7.11 -7.26
N ILE A 8 -6.75 -8.31 -6.73
CA ILE A 8 -8.06 -8.83 -6.35
C ILE A 8 -8.55 -7.98 -5.16
N ASN A 9 -9.61 -7.21 -5.41
CA ASN A 9 -10.50 -6.70 -4.39
C ASN A 9 -11.11 -7.88 -3.62
N VAL A 10 -10.64 -8.14 -2.40
CA VAL A 10 -11.32 -9.03 -1.45
C VAL A 10 -12.03 -8.17 -0.41
N VAL A 11 -13.12 -7.49 -0.81
CA VAL A 11 -14.17 -7.06 0.12
C VAL A 11 -15.51 -7.02 -0.63
N SER A 12 -16.16 -8.16 -0.81
CA SER A 12 -17.60 -8.25 -1.13
C SER A 12 -18.11 -9.68 -0.97
N THR A 13 -18.42 -10.03 0.28
CA THR A 13 -19.32 -11.12 0.77
C THR A 13 -18.92 -11.30 2.24
N THR A 14 -19.62 -10.79 3.24
CA THR A 14 -20.99 -11.13 3.59
C THR A 14 -21.66 -9.98 4.34
N ARG A 15 -22.69 -9.44 3.69
CA ARG A 15 -23.81 -8.72 4.29
C ARG A 15 -24.62 -9.76 5.09
N LEU A 16 -24.43 -9.83 6.40
CA LEU A 16 -25.42 -10.39 7.32
C LEU A 16 -25.89 -9.28 8.24
N MET A 17 -27.16 -8.95 8.07
CA MET A 17 -27.93 -8.08 8.94
C MET A 17 -28.06 -8.76 10.31
N VAL A 18 -27.66 -8.07 11.37
CA VAL A 18 -28.22 -8.29 12.71
C VAL A 18 -28.55 -6.93 13.29
N SER A 19 -29.84 -6.60 13.22
CA SER A 19 -30.48 -5.53 13.96
C SER A 19 -30.51 -5.89 15.44
N ASN A 20 -29.69 -5.24 16.27
CA ASN A 20 -29.89 -5.28 17.71
C ASN A 20 -30.88 -4.18 18.11
N ARG A 21 -32.14 -4.60 18.12
CA ARG A 21 -33.30 -3.92 18.69
C ARG A 21 -33.07 -3.72 20.19
N SER A 22 -33.18 -2.45 20.59
CA SER A 22 -33.32 -1.99 21.98
C SER A 22 -34.40 -2.79 22.71
N ILE A 23 -34.05 -3.32 23.89
CA ILE A 23 -35.00 -3.81 24.89
C ILE A 23 -34.73 -3.00 26.16
N ASN A 24 -35.61 -2.04 26.43
CA ASN A 24 -35.71 -1.39 27.73
C ASN A 24 -36.42 -2.37 28.67
N SER A 25 -35.77 -2.78 29.76
CA SER A 25 -36.44 -3.45 30.88
C SER A 25 -36.27 -2.61 32.14
N SER A 26 -37.40 -2.06 32.55
CA SER A 26 -37.65 -1.32 33.78
C SER A 26 -37.40 -2.19 35.02
N GLY A 27 -36.70 -1.61 36.01
CA GLY A 27 -36.93 -1.83 37.43
C GLY A 27 -36.37 -3.12 38.06
N ILE A 28 -35.45 -2.94 39.01
CA ILE A 28 -35.59 -3.36 40.41
C ILE A 28 -34.53 -2.57 41.20
N ASN A 29 -34.98 -1.63 42.04
CA ASN A 29 -34.17 -0.97 43.06
C ASN A 29 -34.20 -1.85 44.31
N ILE A 30 -33.03 -2.26 44.81
CA ILE A 30 -32.89 -2.80 46.17
C ILE A 30 -31.79 -2.01 46.86
N SER A 31 -32.22 -1.15 47.78
CA SER A 31 -31.39 -0.45 48.75
C SER A 31 -30.73 -1.45 49.70
N GLY A 32 -29.40 -1.46 49.72
CA GLY A 32 -28.60 -2.17 50.71
C GLY A 32 -27.45 -1.27 51.15
N SER A 33 -27.61 -0.65 52.31
CA SER A 33 -26.59 0.10 53.04
C SER A 33 -25.45 -0.83 53.48
N SER A 34 -24.22 -0.57 53.03
CA SER A 34 -23.01 -1.10 53.66
C SER A 34 -21.95 -0.01 53.74
N SER A 35 -21.77 0.47 54.96
CA SER A 35 -20.64 1.21 55.48
C SER A 35 -19.31 0.47 55.25
N GLY A 36 -18.28 1.17 54.79
CA GLY A 36 -16.89 0.79 55.07
C GLY A 36 -15.89 0.89 53.91
N SER A 37 -14.88 1.73 54.15
CA SER A 37 -13.52 1.77 53.57
C SER A 37 -13.29 2.45 52.22
N HIS A 38 -12.45 3.50 52.30
CA HIS A 38 -11.73 4.16 51.22
C HIS A 38 -11.10 3.15 50.25
N GLN A 39 -11.42 3.28 48.96
CA GLN A 39 -10.46 3.16 47.86
C GLN A 39 -10.86 4.13 46.74
N PHE A 40 -10.20 5.29 46.70
CA PHE A 40 -10.28 6.21 45.56
C PHE A 40 -9.17 5.84 44.58
N SER A 41 -9.36 4.76 43.83
CA SER A 41 -8.62 4.54 42.58
C SER A 41 -9.47 5.06 41.43
N SER A 42 -9.51 6.39 41.28
CA SER A 42 -9.84 6.99 39.99
C SER A 42 -8.66 6.74 39.06
N SER A 43 -8.62 5.56 38.45
CA SER A 43 -7.74 5.30 37.32
C SER A 43 -8.03 6.33 36.24
N ASN A 44 -7.00 7.09 35.92
CA ASN A 44 -7.04 8.30 35.13
C ASN A 44 -7.22 7.92 33.65
N ASN A 45 -8.46 7.80 33.19
CA ASN A 45 -8.82 7.50 31.78
C ASN A 45 -8.26 8.50 30.75
N ASN A 46 -7.68 9.61 31.20
CA ASN A 46 -7.10 10.65 30.35
C ASN A 46 -5.77 10.20 29.71
N THR A 47 -4.96 9.42 30.43
CA THR A 47 -3.60 9.08 29.97
C THR A 47 -3.60 8.13 28.78
N GLU A 48 -4.56 7.19 28.69
CA GLU A 48 -4.70 6.29 27.53
C GLU A 48 -5.23 7.02 26.28
N LYS A 49 -6.15 7.99 26.47
CA LYS A 49 -6.70 8.80 25.38
C LYS A 49 -5.62 9.66 24.72
N ASP A 50 -4.68 10.18 25.51
CA ASP A 50 -3.59 11.02 25.03
C ASP A 50 -2.59 10.22 24.18
N HIS A 51 -2.23 9.01 24.60
CA HIS A 51 -1.35 8.12 23.83
C HIS A 51 -1.99 7.71 22.50
N GLN A 52 -3.27 7.32 22.50
CA GLN A 52 -3.98 6.94 21.27
C GLN A 52 -4.13 8.11 20.28
N ASN A 53 -4.26 9.35 20.76
CA ASN A 53 -4.29 10.53 19.90
C ASN A 53 -2.92 10.82 19.27
N SER A 54 -1.83 10.61 20.02
CA SER A 54 -0.46 10.70 19.50
C SER A 54 -0.22 9.67 18.39
N ASP A 55 -0.58 8.40 18.64
CA ASP A 55 -0.42 7.29 17.69
C ASP A 55 -1.14 7.57 16.36
N ASN A 56 -2.39 8.07 16.44
CA ASN A 56 -3.15 8.43 15.25
C ASN A 56 -2.50 9.57 14.45
N LYS A 57 -1.90 10.56 15.13
CA LYS A 57 -1.18 11.65 14.48
C LYS A 57 0.08 11.12 13.77
N GLU A 58 0.83 10.24 14.42
CA GLU A 58 2.02 9.60 13.85
C GLU A 58 1.68 8.78 12.61
N LEU A 59 0.62 7.98 12.64
CA LEU A 59 0.16 7.20 11.48
C LEU A 59 -0.19 8.08 10.29
N ARG A 60 -0.85 9.22 10.51
CA ARG A 60 -1.17 10.17 9.43
C ARG A 60 0.08 10.75 8.80
N TYR A 61 1.09 11.09 9.59
CA TYR A 61 2.39 11.54 9.06
C TYR A 61 3.10 10.44 8.29
N ALA A 62 3.10 9.21 8.80
CA ALA A 62 3.69 8.05 8.14
C ALA A 62 3.08 7.82 6.75
N VAL A 63 1.74 7.81 6.65
CA VAL A 63 1.02 7.66 5.37
C VAL A 63 1.40 8.78 4.39
N LYS A 64 1.42 10.04 4.85
CA LYS A 64 1.77 11.20 4.01
C LYS A 64 3.21 11.12 3.51
N ASN A 65 4.14 10.72 4.37
CA ASN A 65 5.54 10.55 4.01
C ASN A 65 5.72 9.40 3.00
N LEU A 66 4.97 8.32 3.17
CA LEU A 66 5.02 7.19 2.25
C LEU A 66 4.52 7.57 0.85
N TYR A 67 3.43 8.34 0.76
CA TYR A 67 2.94 8.86 -0.51
C TYR A 67 3.96 9.78 -1.19
N LYS A 68 4.59 10.68 -0.42
CA LYS A 68 5.66 11.55 -0.94
C LYS A 68 6.87 10.75 -1.44
N HIS A 69 7.27 9.72 -0.70
CA HIS A 69 8.36 8.83 -1.08
C HIS A 69 8.04 8.18 -2.43
N LEU A 70 6.82 7.69 -2.61
CA LEU A 70 6.39 7.07 -3.86
C LEU A 70 6.44 8.06 -5.03
N MET A 71 6.02 9.32 -4.83
CA MET A 71 6.14 10.37 -5.85
C MET A 71 7.60 10.72 -6.17
N TYR A 72 8.49 10.66 -5.18
CA TYR A 72 9.92 10.84 -5.39
C TYR A 72 10.52 9.72 -6.23
N LEU A 73 10.18 8.46 -5.94
CA LEU A 73 10.60 7.32 -6.75
C LEU A 73 10.12 7.46 -8.19
N GLY A 74 8.93 8.01 -8.42
CA GLY A 74 8.43 8.30 -9.77
C GLY A 74 9.32 9.24 -10.56
N ARG A 75 10.00 10.20 -9.89
CA ARG A 75 10.95 11.11 -10.55
C ARG A 75 12.26 10.42 -10.93
N LEU A 76 12.66 9.40 -10.18
CA LEU A 76 13.91 8.66 -10.38
C LEU A 76 13.77 7.39 -11.24
N SER A 77 12.53 6.92 -11.40
CA SER A 77 12.20 5.68 -12.07
C SER A 77 12.01 5.88 -13.57
N PHE A 78 12.36 4.87 -14.36
CA PHE A 78 12.10 4.83 -15.79
C PHE A 78 10.60 4.88 -16.17
N LEU A 79 9.70 4.65 -15.20
CA LEU A 79 8.25 4.68 -15.39
C LEU A 79 7.64 6.10 -15.34
N GLY A 80 8.33 7.06 -14.70
CA GLY A 80 7.85 8.43 -14.53
C GLY A 80 6.87 8.63 -13.36
N VAL A 81 6.68 9.91 -12.98
CA VAL A 81 5.85 10.32 -11.83
C VAL A 81 4.37 10.04 -12.08
N ASP A 82 3.89 10.33 -13.28
CA ASP A 82 2.46 10.22 -13.61
C ASP A 82 2.00 8.76 -13.56
N TYR A 83 2.81 7.83 -14.08
CA TYR A 83 2.53 6.40 -13.97
C TYR A 83 2.36 5.95 -12.52
N ILE A 84 3.30 6.34 -11.65
CA ILE A 84 3.22 5.97 -10.23
C ILE A 84 2.02 6.63 -9.56
N ARG A 85 1.75 7.90 -9.87
CA ARG A 85 0.59 8.64 -9.33
C ARG A 85 -0.72 7.97 -9.71
N ASP A 86 -0.89 7.58 -10.97
CA ASP A 86 -2.11 6.96 -11.47
C ASP A 86 -2.39 5.61 -10.82
N LYS A 87 -1.36 4.89 -10.42
CA LYS A 87 -1.50 3.61 -9.69
C LYS A 87 -1.67 3.81 -8.18
N ALA A 88 -0.94 4.74 -7.59
CA ALA A 88 -0.96 4.97 -6.15
C ALA A 88 -2.23 5.68 -5.69
N LYS A 89 -2.57 6.81 -6.31
CA LYS A 89 -3.68 7.67 -5.90
C LYS A 89 -4.99 6.91 -5.66
N PRO A 90 -5.50 6.05 -6.57
CA PRO A 90 -6.74 5.33 -6.32
C PRO A 90 -6.67 4.39 -5.11
N GLN A 91 -5.51 3.79 -4.83
CA GLN A 91 -5.33 2.89 -3.68
C GLN A 91 -5.33 3.63 -2.35
N PHE A 92 -4.71 4.82 -2.31
CA PHE A 92 -4.75 5.68 -1.12
C PHE A 92 -6.16 6.25 -0.88
N MET A 93 -6.89 6.59 -1.95
CA MET A 93 -8.28 7.06 -1.83
C MET A 93 -9.23 5.92 -1.40
N ALA A 94 -9.04 4.71 -1.91
CA ALA A 94 -9.87 3.56 -1.52
C ALA A 94 -9.77 3.27 -0.02
N ASN A 95 -8.59 3.48 0.58
CA ASN A 95 -8.34 3.20 2.00
C ASN A 95 -8.46 4.45 2.91
N SER A 96 -8.96 5.58 2.41
CA SER A 96 -8.97 6.83 3.19
C SER A 96 -9.95 6.83 4.36
N HIS A 97 -10.90 5.89 4.38
CA HIS A 97 -11.91 5.74 5.41
C HIS A 97 -11.46 4.88 6.60
N LEU A 98 -10.30 4.22 6.48
CA LEU A 98 -9.76 3.36 7.55
C LEU A 98 -9.42 4.21 8.77
N THR A 99 -9.94 3.81 9.93
CA THR A 99 -9.72 4.48 11.22
C THR A 99 -9.01 3.57 12.22
N ASP A 100 -9.02 2.24 12.00
CA ASP A 100 -8.31 1.30 12.87
C ASP A 100 -6.78 1.40 12.64
N PRO A 101 -5.98 1.72 13.67
CA PRO A 101 -4.53 1.78 13.55
C PRO A 101 -3.92 0.48 13.06
N LYS A 102 -4.49 -0.70 13.36
CA LYS A 102 -3.95 -1.99 12.91
C LYS A 102 -4.05 -2.14 11.39
N GLU A 103 -5.20 -1.80 10.83
CA GLU A 103 -5.43 -1.86 9.38
C GLU A 103 -4.55 -0.86 8.62
N ILE A 104 -4.39 0.35 9.15
CA ILE A 104 -3.51 1.37 8.57
C ILE A 104 -2.06 0.88 8.52
N ASN A 105 -1.58 0.24 9.61
CA ASN A 105 -0.24 -0.32 9.67
C ASN A 105 -0.03 -1.42 8.62
N ILE A 106 -1.01 -2.30 8.41
CA ILE A 106 -0.93 -3.33 7.36
C ILE A 106 -0.81 -2.69 5.98
N CYS A 107 -1.58 -1.64 5.68
CA CYS A 107 -1.48 -0.92 4.41
C CYS A 107 -0.13 -0.20 4.23
N LEU A 108 0.42 0.37 5.32
CA LEU A 108 1.75 0.96 5.32
C LEU A 108 2.81 -0.09 4.97
N GLU A 109 2.80 -1.26 5.61
CA GLU A 109 3.75 -2.33 5.34
C GLU A 109 3.66 -2.83 3.90
N ARG A 110 2.45 -3.09 3.39
CA ARG A 110 2.24 -3.46 1.98
C ARG A 110 2.85 -2.43 1.02
N THR A 111 2.64 -1.15 1.30
CA THR A 111 3.15 -0.07 0.45
C THR A 111 4.69 0.04 0.53
N LYS A 112 5.31 -0.24 1.68
CA LYS A 112 6.77 -0.34 1.80
C LYS A 112 7.36 -1.46 0.94
N TYR A 113 6.66 -2.59 0.79
CA TYR A 113 7.08 -3.65 -0.15
C TYR A 113 7.03 -3.17 -1.60
N VAL A 114 5.95 -2.51 -2.00
CA VAL A 114 5.81 -1.95 -3.36
C VAL A 114 6.94 -0.95 -3.67
N ILE A 115 7.34 -0.13 -2.70
CA ILE A 115 8.50 0.76 -2.84
C ILE A 115 9.77 -0.02 -3.18
N LYS A 116 10.07 -1.09 -2.43
CA LYS A 116 11.25 -1.93 -2.67
C LYS A 116 11.22 -2.60 -4.05
N GLU A 117 10.05 -3.02 -4.50
CA GLU A 117 9.87 -3.59 -5.84
C GLU A 117 10.18 -2.56 -6.93
N ILE A 118 9.67 -1.33 -6.80
CA ILE A 118 9.93 -0.24 -7.75
C ILE A 118 11.43 0.09 -7.79
N GLU A 119 12.09 0.16 -6.63
CA GLU A 119 13.53 0.38 -6.58
C GLU A 119 14.33 -0.76 -7.23
N ALA A 120 13.94 -2.01 -6.98
CA ALA A 120 14.58 -3.17 -7.57
C ALA A 120 14.42 -3.18 -9.10
N LEU A 121 13.22 -2.88 -9.59
CA LEU A 121 12.94 -2.73 -11.01
C LEU A 121 13.79 -1.60 -11.63
N ASN A 122 13.93 -0.47 -10.94
CA ASN A 122 14.76 0.63 -11.43
C ASN A 122 16.25 0.24 -11.51
N ARG A 123 16.77 -0.48 -10.51
CA ARG A 123 18.15 -1.01 -10.53
C ARG A 123 18.35 -1.99 -11.68
N LEU A 124 17.39 -2.90 -11.90
CA LEU A 124 17.44 -3.87 -12.99
C LEU A 124 17.40 -3.19 -14.36
N HIS A 125 16.53 -2.19 -14.53
CA HIS A 125 16.46 -1.40 -15.76
C HIS A 125 17.81 -0.75 -16.07
N LYS A 126 18.41 -0.07 -15.08
CA LYS A 126 19.73 0.57 -15.22
C LYS A 126 20.83 -0.43 -15.56
N TYR A 127 20.85 -1.58 -14.87
CA TYR A 127 21.81 -2.64 -15.16
C TYR A 127 21.69 -3.15 -16.60
N ARG A 128 20.45 -3.41 -17.07
CA ARG A 128 20.22 -3.86 -18.46
C ARG A 128 20.70 -2.83 -19.48
N SER A 129 20.44 -1.55 -19.25
CA SER A 129 20.92 -0.46 -20.12
C SER A 129 22.44 -0.38 -20.14
N LEU A 130 23.10 -0.42 -18.98
CA LEU A 130 24.56 -0.43 -18.89
C LEU A 130 25.17 -1.65 -19.57
N LYS A 131 24.66 -2.84 -19.28
CA LYS A 131 25.14 -4.08 -19.91
C LYS A 131 25.08 -4.01 -21.44
N LYS A 132 23.98 -3.49 -21.99
CA LYS A 132 23.83 -3.28 -23.43
C LYS A 132 24.87 -2.32 -24.01
N SER A 133 25.24 -1.27 -23.27
CA SER A 133 26.19 -0.26 -23.74
C SER A 133 27.66 -0.68 -23.64
N TYR A 134 28.03 -1.54 -22.68
CA TYR A 134 29.43 -1.88 -22.40
C TYR A 134 29.86 -3.28 -22.85
N ASP A 135 28.96 -4.28 -22.95
CA ASP A 135 29.34 -5.61 -23.42
C ASP A 135 29.32 -5.65 -24.96
N HIS A 136 30.50 -5.52 -25.58
CA HIS A 136 30.69 -5.71 -27.03
C HIS A 136 30.20 -7.09 -27.51
N GLU A 137 30.30 -8.12 -26.69
CA GLU A 137 29.80 -9.47 -26.98
C GLU A 137 28.26 -9.50 -27.01
N PHE A 138 27.61 -8.70 -26.16
CA PHE A 138 26.15 -8.55 -26.17
C PHE A 138 25.67 -7.71 -27.36
N GLN A 139 26.46 -6.73 -27.80
CA GLN A 139 26.18 -5.95 -29.03
C GLN A 139 26.25 -6.86 -30.26
N LYS A 140 27.33 -7.65 -30.40
CA LYS A 140 27.46 -8.62 -31.50
C LYS A 140 26.28 -9.59 -31.58
N ILE A 141 25.91 -10.21 -30.45
CA ILE A 141 24.76 -11.13 -30.41
C ILE A 141 23.45 -10.42 -30.85
N ASN A 142 23.25 -9.17 -30.47
CA ASN A 142 22.07 -8.40 -30.88
C ASN A 142 22.09 -8.06 -32.38
N ASP A 143 23.24 -7.65 -32.88
CA ASP A 143 23.44 -7.27 -34.28
C ASP A 143 23.30 -8.51 -35.20
N ASP A 144 23.83 -9.66 -34.77
CA ASP A 144 23.69 -10.95 -35.45
C ASP A 144 22.21 -11.39 -35.49
N PHE A 145 21.47 -11.20 -34.40
CA PHE A 145 20.04 -11.53 -34.35
C PHE A 145 19.19 -10.61 -35.24
N LEU A 146 19.53 -9.32 -35.34
CA LEU A 146 18.84 -8.36 -36.19
C LEU A 146 19.15 -8.58 -37.69
N SER A 147 20.42 -8.87 -38.02
CA SER A 147 20.84 -9.13 -39.40
C SER A 147 20.27 -10.42 -39.97
N ALA A 148 20.12 -11.47 -39.15
CA ALA A 148 19.50 -12.73 -39.57
C ALA A 148 18.02 -12.58 -39.98
N ASN A 149 17.28 -11.61 -39.42
CA ASN A 149 15.85 -11.43 -39.70
C ASN A 149 15.53 -10.47 -40.86
N ILE A 150 16.52 -9.74 -41.39
CA ILE A 150 16.33 -8.82 -42.53
C ILE A 150 16.50 -9.54 -43.88
N GLY A 151 17.12 -10.73 -43.89
CA GLY A 151 17.43 -11.51 -45.10
C GLY A 151 16.24 -12.07 -45.90
N ASP A 152 15.04 -12.20 -45.30
CA ASP A 152 13.93 -12.93 -45.93
C ASP A 152 12.87 -12.03 -46.61
N SER A 153 13.04 -10.71 -46.60
CA SER A 153 12.00 -9.76 -47.07
C SER A 153 12.23 -9.15 -48.46
N ASN A 154 13.28 -9.55 -49.18
CA ASN A 154 13.60 -8.98 -50.49
C ASN A 154 13.79 -10.03 -51.59
N SER A 155 12.81 -10.92 -51.77
CA SER A 155 12.78 -11.93 -52.84
C SER A 155 11.41 -12.05 -53.52
N ASN A 156 10.70 -10.93 -53.74
CA ASN A 156 9.54 -10.88 -54.64
C ASN A 156 9.58 -9.60 -55.49
N SER A 157 10.54 -9.56 -56.42
CA SER A 157 10.50 -8.67 -57.59
C SER A 157 11.10 -9.42 -58.78
N ARG A 158 10.28 -10.27 -59.40
CA ARG A 158 10.32 -10.58 -60.82
C ARG A 158 9.07 -11.31 -61.26
#